data_AF-A0A3C1KCM9-F1
#
_entry.id   AF-A0A3C1KCM9-F1
#
_cell.length_a   1.000
_cell.length_b   1.000
_cell.length_c   1.000
_cell.angle_alpha   90.00
_cell.angle_beta   90.00
_cell.angle_gamma   90.00
#
_symmetry.space_group_name_H-M   'P 1'
#
loop_
_entity.id
_entity.type
_entity.pdbx_description
1 polymer ?
#
loop_
_entity_poly.entity_id
_entity_poly.type
_entity_poly.pdbx_seq_one_letter_code
_entity_poly.pdbx_strand_id
1 'polypeptide(L)'
;RAADGLEEREFGHVVTIMGGRLDDWLKKWANAQRILTTPGVLDWAGVAALKRAHHLFRERGYRSRILSAAFRNSLQWSELVGGDLVVSPPFDWQARINENRIAVADRIDVPVATEILAELETLSEFRRAYEPDGLAPDEFATFGASRNTLRQFLEADAQLDALVRDILVPAA
;
A
#
# COMPACT_ATOMS: atom_id res chain seq x y z
N ARG A 1 -21.61 -19.64 -1.33
CA ARG A 1 -21.73 -20.10 0.07
C ARG A 1 -23.00 -19.57 0.72
N ALA A 2 -23.08 -18.27 1.03
CA ALA A 2 -24.31 -17.67 1.57
C ALA A 2 -25.52 -17.83 0.63
N ALA A 3 -25.33 -17.57 -0.67
CA ALA A 3 -26.35 -17.82 -1.70
C ALA A 3 -26.75 -19.31 -1.83
N ASP A 4 -25.90 -20.23 -1.35
CA ASP A 4 -26.12 -21.67 -1.39
C ASP A 4 -26.60 -22.24 -0.04
N GLY A 5 -26.90 -21.38 0.95
CA GLY A 5 -27.31 -21.78 2.30
C GLY A 5 -26.24 -22.50 3.13
N LEU A 6 -24.99 -22.48 2.68
CA LEU A 6 -23.86 -23.10 3.37
C LEU A 6 -23.38 -22.22 4.52
N GLU A 7 -22.99 -22.85 5.63
CA GLU A 7 -22.46 -22.16 6.82
C GLU A 7 -21.36 -21.16 6.43
N GLU A 8 -21.48 -19.94 6.94
CA GLU A 8 -20.47 -18.92 6.76
C GLU A 8 -19.24 -19.30 7.57
N ARG A 9 -18.15 -19.62 6.88
CA ARG A 9 -16.82 -19.70 7.48
C ARG A 9 -16.11 -18.37 7.27
N GLU A 10 -15.49 -17.87 8.33
CA GLU A 10 -14.55 -16.78 8.22
C GLU A 10 -13.33 -17.27 7.41
N PHE A 11 -13.07 -16.58 6.31
CA PHE A 11 -11.85 -16.74 5.52
C PHE A 11 -11.03 -15.47 5.72
N GLY A 12 -9.72 -15.61 5.93
CA GLY A 12 -8.78 -14.49 6.08
C GLY A 12 -8.51 -13.73 4.78
N HIS A 13 -9.56 -13.35 4.05
CA HIS A 13 -9.45 -12.61 2.80
C HIS A 13 -8.92 -11.21 3.05
N VAL A 14 -7.95 -10.82 2.23
CA VAL A 14 -7.30 -9.52 2.31
C VAL A 14 -7.25 -8.86 0.93
N VAL A 15 -7.40 -7.53 0.92
CA VAL A 15 -7.14 -6.69 -0.24
C VAL A 15 -5.86 -5.91 0.03
N THR A 16 -4.79 -6.28 -0.65
CA THR A 16 -3.47 -5.69 -0.45
C THR A 16 -3.36 -4.34 -1.14
N ILE A 17 -3.03 -3.31 -0.36
CA ILE A 17 -2.65 -1.99 -0.84
C ILE A 17 -1.17 -1.79 -0.50
N MET A 18 -0.35 -1.58 -1.55
CA MET A 18 1.09 -1.39 -1.42
C MET A 18 1.41 0.10 -1.20
N GLY A 19 1.13 0.61 -0.01
CA GLY A 19 1.23 2.04 0.34
C GLY A 19 2.59 2.65 -0.05
N GLY A 20 3.70 2.00 0.26
CA GLY A 20 5.01 2.56 -0.07
C GLY A 20 5.36 2.55 -1.56
N ARG A 21 4.71 1.69 -2.37
CA ARG A 21 4.85 1.78 -3.83
C ARG A 21 4.05 2.94 -4.41
N LEU A 22 2.96 3.35 -3.76
CA LEU A 22 2.27 4.59 -4.11
C LEU A 22 3.15 5.80 -3.79
N ASP A 23 3.80 5.83 -2.63
CA ASP A 23 4.75 6.89 -2.25
C ASP A 23 5.89 7.00 -3.29
N ASP A 24 6.51 5.86 -3.64
CA ASP A 24 7.57 5.81 -4.66
C ASP A 24 7.09 6.37 -6.02
N TRP A 25 5.86 6.01 -6.42
CA TRP A 25 5.29 6.49 -7.67
C TRP A 25 5.10 8.00 -7.66
N LEU A 26 4.51 8.55 -6.59
CA LEU A 26 4.27 9.99 -6.50
C LEU A 26 5.58 10.78 -6.44
N LYS A 27 6.60 10.28 -5.72
CA LYS A 27 7.94 10.88 -5.72
C LYS A 27 8.54 10.91 -7.13
N LYS A 28 8.48 9.79 -7.85
CA LYS A 28 8.97 9.70 -9.24
C LYS A 28 8.21 10.62 -10.18
N TRP A 29 6.88 10.63 -10.08
CA TRP A 29 6.00 11.43 -10.93
C TRP A 29 6.18 12.93 -10.66
N ALA A 30 6.15 13.37 -9.40
CA ALA A 30 6.33 14.77 -9.02
C ALA A 30 7.68 15.31 -9.50
N ASN A 31 8.76 14.53 -9.33
CA ASN A 31 10.07 14.88 -9.84
C ASN A 31 10.08 15.02 -11.38
N ALA A 32 9.44 14.10 -12.10
CA ALA A 32 9.33 14.19 -13.55
C ALA A 32 8.54 15.43 -14.02
N GLN A 33 7.55 15.85 -13.23
CA GLN A 33 6.77 17.08 -13.47
C GLN A 33 7.45 18.36 -12.93
N ARG A 34 8.63 18.24 -12.29
CA ARG A 34 9.35 19.35 -11.63
C ARG A 34 8.52 20.03 -10.53
N ILE A 35 7.64 19.29 -9.88
CA ILE A 35 6.83 19.75 -8.76
C ILE A 35 7.66 19.61 -7.49
N LEU A 36 7.76 20.68 -6.71
CA LEU A 36 8.35 20.67 -5.38
C LEU A 36 7.24 20.51 -4.35
N THR A 37 7.42 19.55 -3.44
CA THR A 37 6.52 19.32 -2.31
C THR A 37 7.25 19.62 -1.01
N THR A 38 6.50 19.93 0.04
CA THR A 38 7.02 19.99 1.40
C THR A 38 7.72 18.65 1.73
N PRO A 39 8.95 18.70 2.27
CA PRO A 39 9.68 17.49 2.62
C PRO A 39 8.87 16.55 3.51
N GLY A 40 8.79 15.27 3.13
CA GLY A 40 8.06 14.23 3.85
C GLY A 40 6.57 14.14 3.53
N VAL A 41 5.95 15.11 2.84
CA VAL A 41 4.51 15.01 2.49
C VAL A 41 4.20 13.77 1.64
N LEU A 42 5.08 13.42 0.70
CA LEU A 42 4.89 12.25 -0.15
C LEU A 42 5.03 10.91 0.59
N ASP A 43 5.53 10.90 1.84
CA ASP A 43 5.56 9.69 2.69
C ASP A 43 4.20 9.39 3.34
N TRP A 44 3.24 10.33 3.24
CA TRP A 44 1.89 10.19 3.77
C TRP A 44 0.86 9.70 2.75
N ALA A 45 1.20 9.65 1.46
CA ALA A 45 0.23 9.32 0.42
C ALA A 45 -0.34 7.89 0.57
N GLY A 46 0.54 6.90 0.77
CA GLY A 46 0.16 5.52 1.03
C GLY A 46 -0.64 5.38 2.32
N VAL A 47 -0.25 6.11 3.38
CA VAL A 47 -0.99 6.13 4.66
C VAL A 47 -2.40 6.68 4.47
N ALA A 48 -2.54 7.81 3.77
CA ALA A 48 -3.84 8.42 3.48
C ALA A 48 -4.75 7.46 2.71
N ALA A 49 -4.24 6.84 1.65
CA ALA A 49 -4.98 5.87 0.85
C ALA A 49 -5.39 4.63 1.67
N LEU A 50 -4.49 4.11 2.53
CA LEU A 50 -4.77 2.98 3.41
C LEU A 50 -5.85 3.30 4.45
N LYS A 51 -5.77 4.45 5.14
CA LYS A 51 -6.79 4.89 6.09
C LYS A 51 -8.14 5.06 5.39
N ARG A 52 -8.16 5.74 4.24
CA ARG A 52 -9.37 5.96 3.44
C ARG A 52 -10.02 4.65 3.01
N ALA A 53 -9.23 3.71 2.48
CA ALA A 53 -9.71 2.41 2.04
C ALA A 53 -10.26 1.58 3.21
N HIS A 54 -9.59 1.60 4.37
CA HIS A 54 -10.05 0.91 5.58
C HIS A 54 -11.43 1.42 6.04
N HIS A 55 -11.61 2.74 6.13
CA HIS A 55 -12.90 3.34 6.49
C HIS A 55 -13.98 2.99 5.48
N LEU A 56 -13.68 3.11 4.19
CA LEU A 56 -14.63 2.80 3.11
C LEU A 56 -15.05 1.32 3.12
N PHE A 57 -14.12 0.41 3.39
CA PHE A 57 -14.40 -1.02 3.48
C PHE A 57 -15.37 -1.33 4.63
N ARG A 58 -15.16 -0.68 5.78
CA ARG A 58 -16.06 -0.81 6.93
C ARG A 58 -17.42 -0.20 6.64
N GLU A 59 -17.47 1.00 6.08
CA GLU A 59 -18.71 1.70 5.71
C GLU A 59 -19.55 0.87 4.73
N ARG A 60 -18.90 0.25 3.73
CA ARG A 60 -19.57 -0.59 2.73
C ARG A 60 -19.83 -2.03 3.20
N GLY A 61 -19.44 -2.38 4.43
CA GLY A 61 -19.65 -3.72 4.99
C GLY A 61 -18.90 -4.83 4.25
N TYR A 62 -17.74 -4.53 3.66
CA TYR A 62 -16.93 -5.54 3.00
C TYR A 62 -16.33 -6.52 4.02
N ARG A 63 -16.35 -7.81 3.70
CA ARG A 63 -15.79 -8.88 4.54
C ARG A 63 -14.27 -9.01 4.44
N SER A 64 -13.69 -8.62 3.31
CA SER A 64 -12.24 -8.63 3.15
C SER A 64 -11.62 -7.48 3.95
N ARG A 65 -10.48 -7.73 4.59
CA ARG A 65 -9.75 -6.69 5.30
C ARG A 65 -8.72 -6.03 4.39
N ILE A 66 -8.41 -4.76 4.64
CA ILE A 66 -7.26 -4.13 3.99
C ILE A 66 -5.97 -4.76 4.50
N LEU A 67 -4.99 -4.95 3.62
CA LEU A 67 -3.63 -5.33 3.98
C LEU A 67 -2.64 -4.24 3.54
N SER A 68 -1.91 -3.68 4.51
CA SER A 68 -0.82 -2.72 4.28
C SER A 68 0.48 -3.46 3.95
N ALA A 69 1.02 -3.22 2.76
CA ALA A 69 2.25 -3.84 2.27
C ALA A 69 3.25 -2.82 1.68
N ALA A 70 4.44 -3.32 1.36
CA ALA A 70 5.52 -2.60 0.69
C ALA A 70 6.05 -1.38 1.46
N PHE A 71 6.60 -1.63 2.65
CA PHE A 71 7.06 -0.61 3.58
C PHE A 71 8.20 0.29 3.05
N ARG A 72 8.15 1.59 3.37
CA ARG A 72 9.17 2.62 3.09
C ARG A 72 9.53 3.47 4.30
N ASN A 73 8.60 3.61 5.23
CA ASN A 73 8.77 4.39 6.46
C ASN A 73 7.93 3.75 7.59
N SER A 74 8.13 4.18 8.82
CA SER A 74 7.41 3.67 9.99
C SER A 74 5.93 4.08 10.04
N LEU A 75 5.53 5.14 9.33
CA LEU A 75 4.14 5.65 9.33
C LEU A 75 3.17 4.57 8.83
N GLN A 76 3.60 3.76 7.87
CA GLN A 76 2.83 2.64 7.31
C GLN A 76 2.53 1.52 8.31
N TRP A 77 3.10 1.58 9.51
CA TRP A 77 2.68 0.82 10.68
C TRP A 77 2.05 1.72 11.74
N SER A 78 2.76 2.77 12.20
CA SER A 78 2.35 3.55 13.39
C SER A 78 1.01 4.26 13.20
N GLU A 79 0.69 4.67 11.98
CA GLU A 79 -0.55 5.37 11.67
C GLU A 79 -1.74 4.43 11.45
N LEU A 80 -1.52 3.12 11.32
CA LEU A 80 -2.56 2.13 11.05
C LEU A 80 -2.97 1.33 12.29
N VAL A 81 -2.31 1.56 13.42
CA VAL A 81 -2.61 0.91 14.70
C VAL A 81 -4.04 1.24 15.13
N GLY A 82 -4.76 0.22 15.62
CA GLY A 82 -6.17 0.30 16.01
C GLY A 82 -7.15 -0.19 14.93
N GLY A 83 -6.71 -0.29 13.67
CA GLY A 83 -7.56 -0.72 12.58
C GLY A 83 -7.78 -2.23 12.50
N ASP A 84 -9.00 -2.66 12.16
CA ASP A 84 -9.27 -4.01 11.65
C ASP A 84 -8.71 -4.18 10.23
N LEU A 85 -7.39 -4.33 10.14
CA LEU A 85 -6.62 -4.50 8.93
C LEU A 85 -5.38 -5.37 9.22
N VAL A 86 -4.76 -5.90 8.17
CA VAL A 86 -3.52 -6.67 8.26
C VAL A 86 -2.35 -5.75 7.92
N VAL A 87 -1.28 -5.81 8.70
CA VAL A 87 -0.02 -5.11 8.39
C VAL A 87 1.06 -6.16 8.15
N SER A 88 1.71 -6.12 6.98
CA SER A 88 2.74 -7.09 6.60
C SER A 88 4.12 -6.44 6.42
N PRO A 89 4.77 -5.97 7.51
CA PRO A 89 6.12 -5.42 7.43
C PRO A 89 7.14 -6.53 7.14
N PRO A 90 8.13 -6.31 6.25
CA PRO A 90 9.29 -7.18 6.14
C PRO A 90 10.03 -7.35 7.47
N PHE A 91 10.81 -8.42 7.62
CA PHE A 91 11.51 -8.74 8.88
C PHE A 91 12.34 -7.57 9.43
N ASP A 92 13.14 -6.91 8.58
CA ASP A 92 13.95 -5.75 8.98
C ASP A 92 13.10 -4.61 9.53
N TRP A 93 11.94 -4.33 8.92
CA TRP A 93 11.01 -3.30 9.42
C TRP A 93 10.45 -3.68 10.80
N GLN A 94 10.12 -4.95 11.02
CA GLN A 94 9.67 -5.42 12.34
C GLN A 94 10.74 -5.21 13.41
N ALA A 95 11.98 -5.61 13.12
CA ALA A 95 13.11 -5.42 14.03
C ALA A 95 13.30 -3.94 14.37
N ARG A 96 13.36 -3.07 13.35
CA ARG A 96 13.56 -1.62 13.53
C ARG A 96 12.43 -0.97 14.32
N ILE A 97 11.17 -1.33 14.08
CA ILE A 97 10.02 -0.81 14.85
C ILE A 97 10.16 -1.16 16.33
N ASN A 98 10.49 -2.42 16.64
CA ASN A 98 10.67 -2.90 18.01
C ASN A 98 11.86 -2.23 18.71
N GLU A 99 13.00 -2.12 18.03
CA GLU A 99 14.24 -1.51 18.56
C GLU A 99 14.06 -0.02 18.88
N ASN A 100 13.30 0.70 18.05
CA ASN A 100 13.09 2.13 18.21
C ASN A 100 11.96 2.48 19.17
N ARG A 101 11.26 1.48 19.75
CA ARG A 101 10.18 1.66 20.74
C ARG A 101 9.15 2.72 20.33
N ILE A 102 8.75 2.70 19.05
CA ILE A 102 7.76 3.63 18.52
C ILE A 102 6.47 3.46 19.33
N ALA A 103 5.89 4.59 19.76
CA ALA A 103 4.70 4.58 20.60
C ALA A 103 3.54 3.85 19.90
N VAL A 104 2.99 2.84 20.58
CA VAL A 104 1.79 2.13 20.14
C VAL A 104 0.60 2.93 20.63
N ALA A 105 -0.08 3.63 19.73
CA ALA A 105 -1.28 4.40 20.02
C ALA A 105 -2.34 4.11 18.96
N ASP A 106 -3.61 4.16 19.33
CA ASP A 106 -4.70 4.08 18.36
C ASP A 106 -4.64 5.31 17.44
N ARG A 107 -4.46 5.05 16.14
CA ARG A 107 -4.22 6.07 15.12
C ARG A 107 -5.04 5.88 13.86
N ILE A 108 -5.73 4.76 13.70
CA ILE A 108 -6.47 4.47 12.47
C ILE A 108 -7.53 5.54 12.19
N ASP A 109 -8.25 5.98 13.23
CA ASP A 109 -9.33 6.97 13.16
C ASP A 109 -8.81 8.41 13.30
N VAL A 110 -7.52 8.61 13.57
CA VAL A 110 -6.90 9.95 13.56
C VAL A 110 -6.66 10.35 12.11
N PRO A 111 -7.30 11.43 11.60
CA PRO A 111 -7.14 11.81 10.20
C PRO A 111 -5.69 12.21 9.90
N VAL A 112 -5.27 12.04 8.65
CA VAL A 112 -4.05 12.67 8.14
C VAL A 112 -4.21 14.19 8.29
N ALA A 113 -3.15 14.87 8.71
CA ALA A 113 -3.19 16.31 8.95
C ALA A 113 -3.70 17.06 7.71
N THR A 114 -4.60 18.02 7.92
CA THR A 114 -5.33 18.70 6.84
C THR A 114 -4.39 19.37 5.84
N GLU A 115 -3.30 19.96 6.30
CA GLU A 115 -2.27 20.59 5.49
C GLU A 115 -1.51 19.59 4.60
N ILE A 116 -1.23 18.39 5.11
CA ILE A 116 -0.58 17.32 4.34
C ILE A 116 -1.54 16.82 3.27
N LEU A 117 -2.80 16.57 3.64
CA LEU A 117 -3.79 16.07 2.71
C LEU A 117 -4.11 17.10 1.62
N ALA A 118 -4.26 18.38 1.99
CA ALA A 118 -4.50 19.46 1.04
C ALA A 118 -3.36 19.60 0.02
N GLU A 119 -2.10 19.46 0.46
CA GLU A 119 -0.97 19.47 -0.47
C GLU A 119 -0.97 18.23 -1.39
N LEU A 120 -1.18 17.03 -0.84
CA LEU A 120 -1.30 15.81 -1.62
C LEU A 120 -2.43 15.90 -2.67
N GLU A 121 -3.56 16.49 -2.30
CA GLU A 121 -4.71 16.70 -3.20
C GLU A 121 -4.41 17.65 -4.36
N THR A 122 -3.35 18.45 -4.31
CA THR A 122 -2.90 19.22 -5.48
C THR A 122 -2.33 18.32 -6.59
N LEU A 123 -1.87 17.12 -6.24
CA LEU A 123 -1.21 16.18 -7.14
C LEU A 123 -2.25 15.29 -7.83
N SER A 124 -2.32 15.36 -9.16
CA SER A 124 -3.34 14.61 -9.92
C SER A 124 -3.22 13.10 -9.73
N GLU A 125 -1.99 12.55 -9.71
CA GLU A 125 -1.77 11.12 -9.50
C GLU A 125 -2.14 10.66 -8.09
N PHE A 126 -2.08 11.54 -7.08
CA PHE A 126 -2.57 11.22 -5.75
C PHE A 126 -4.09 11.16 -5.74
N ARG A 127 -4.78 12.18 -6.27
CA ARG A 127 -6.26 12.19 -6.36
C ARG A 127 -6.81 10.94 -7.04
N ARG A 128 -6.18 10.52 -8.15
CA ARG A 128 -6.54 9.28 -8.86
C ARG A 128 -6.46 8.03 -7.97
N ALA A 129 -5.43 7.94 -7.13
CA ALA A 129 -5.23 6.79 -6.25
C ALA A 129 -6.00 6.87 -4.92
N TYR A 130 -6.39 8.07 -4.49
CA TYR A 130 -7.02 8.33 -3.19
C TYR A 130 -8.55 8.32 -3.26
N GLU A 131 -9.13 8.88 -4.34
CA GLU A 131 -10.58 8.95 -4.48
C GLU A 131 -11.18 7.59 -4.86
N PRO A 132 -12.33 7.17 -4.26
CA PRO A 132 -12.94 5.88 -4.54
C PRO A 132 -13.25 5.62 -6.02
N ASP A 133 -13.59 6.68 -6.76
CA ASP A 133 -13.89 6.64 -8.20
C ASP A 133 -12.81 7.36 -9.03
N GLY A 134 -11.61 7.55 -8.47
CA GLY A 134 -10.50 8.26 -9.11
C GLY A 134 -9.77 7.48 -10.22
N LEU A 135 -10.00 6.16 -10.29
CA LEU A 135 -9.48 5.26 -11.32
C LEU A 135 -10.55 4.26 -11.74
N ALA A 136 -10.86 4.20 -13.03
CA ALA A 136 -11.66 3.12 -13.57
C ALA A 136 -10.88 1.79 -13.58
N PRO A 137 -11.55 0.62 -13.55
CA PRO A 137 -10.87 -0.69 -13.52
C PRO A 137 -9.87 -0.91 -14.67
N ASP A 138 -10.17 -0.41 -15.86
CA ASP A 138 -9.32 -0.46 -17.05
C ASP A 138 -8.12 0.50 -16.96
N GLU A 139 -8.26 1.62 -16.25
CA GLU A 139 -7.17 2.56 -15.98
C GLU A 139 -6.20 2.03 -14.91
N PHE A 140 -6.67 1.19 -13.99
CA PHE A 140 -5.84 0.67 -12.90
C PHE A 140 -4.61 -0.08 -13.40
N ALA A 141 -4.75 -0.87 -14.48
CA ALA A 141 -3.63 -1.63 -15.06
C ALA A 141 -2.57 -0.72 -15.69
N THR A 142 -2.96 0.47 -16.17
CA THR A 142 -2.06 1.43 -16.83
C THR A 142 -1.55 2.52 -15.88
N PHE A 143 -2.12 2.62 -14.67
CA PHE A 143 -1.66 3.51 -13.61
C PHE A 143 -0.18 3.27 -13.26
N GLY A 144 0.57 4.35 -13.01
CA GLY A 144 2.03 4.28 -12.92
C GLY A 144 2.55 3.40 -11.78
N ALA A 145 1.92 3.46 -10.59
CA ALA A 145 2.27 2.60 -9.47
C ALA A 145 2.03 1.11 -9.79
N SER A 146 0.90 0.80 -10.45
CA SER A 146 0.54 -0.56 -10.87
C SER A 146 1.52 -1.10 -11.91
N ARG A 147 1.83 -0.33 -12.95
CA ARG A 147 2.79 -0.72 -14.00
C ARG A 147 4.19 -0.96 -13.43
N ASN A 148 4.69 -0.04 -12.60
CA ASN A 148 6.00 -0.20 -11.97
C ASN A 148 6.03 -1.46 -11.09
N THR A 149 4.93 -1.70 -10.37
CA THR A 149 4.80 -2.88 -9.50
C THR A 149 4.81 -4.18 -10.28
N LEU A 150 4.00 -4.27 -11.34
CA LEU A 150 3.92 -5.44 -12.19
C LEU A 150 5.27 -5.74 -12.84
N ARG A 151 5.98 -4.71 -13.32
CA ARG A 151 7.33 -4.88 -13.87
C ARG A 151 8.31 -5.44 -12.85
N GLN A 152 8.27 -4.97 -11.60
CA GLN A 152 9.13 -5.50 -10.54
C GLN A 152 8.81 -6.95 -10.20
N PHE A 153 7.53 -7.35 -10.25
CA PHE A 153 7.15 -8.75 -10.02
C PHE A 153 7.60 -9.67 -11.15
N LEU A 154 7.40 -9.26 -12.41
CA LEU A 154 7.86 -10.02 -13.57
C LEU A 154 9.39 -10.15 -13.60
N GLU A 155 10.12 -9.11 -13.21
CA GLU A 155 11.58 -9.17 -13.08
C GLU A 155 12.00 -10.15 -11.97
N ALA A 156 11.36 -10.10 -10.81
CA ALA A 156 11.68 -11.01 -9.70
C ALA A 156 11.43 -12.49 -10.06
N ASP A 157 10.36 -12.75 -10.82
CA ASP A 157 10.06 -14.09 -11.35
C ASP A 157 11.16 -14.57 -12.31
N ALA A 158 11.58 -13.73 -13.26
CA ALA A 158 12.68 -14.04 -14.18
C ALA A 158 14.01 -14.30 -13.44
N GLN A 159 14.28 -13.57 -12.35
CA GLN A 159 15.45 -13.78 -11.52
C GLN A 159 15.40 -15.11 -10.75
N LEU A 160 14.21 -15.50 -10.27
CA LEU A 160 14.00 -16.80 -9.64
C LEU A 160 14.24 -17.93 -10.63
N ASP A 161 13.71 -17.83 -11.85
CA ASP A 161 13.93 -18.81 -12.92
C ASP A 161 15.42 -18.96 -13.25
N ALA A 162 16.14 -17.84 -13.34
CA ALA A 162 17.58 -17.84 -13.55
C ALA A 162 18.32 -18.58 -12.42
N LEU A 163 17.98 -18.29 -11.16
CA LEU A 163 18.55 -18.96 -9.99
C LEU A 163 18.28 -20.47 -10.00
N VAL A 164 17.04 -20.88 -10.28
CA VAL A 164 16.66 -22.30 -10.35
C VAL A 164 17.44 -23.02 -11.44
N ARG A 165 17.58 -22.42 -12.62
CA ARG A 165 18.40 -22.97 -13.72
C ARG A 165 19.84 -23.21 -13.27
N ASP A 166 20.46 -22.20 -12.65
CA ASP A 166 21.88 -22.28 -12.29
C ASP A 166 22.15 -23.29 -11.15
N ILE A 167 21.15 -23.57 -10.30
CA ILE A 167 21.19 -24.63 -9.27
C ILE A 167 21.00 -26.02 -9.89
N LEU A 168 20.01 -26.20 -10.77
CA LEU A 168 19.65 -27.51 -11.32
C LEU A 168 20.56 -27.94 -12.47
N VAL A 169 21.11 -26.99 -13.23
CA VAL A 169 22.01 -27.22 -14.37
C VAL A 169 23.25 -26.33 -14.20
N PRO A 170 24.20 -26.72 -13.34
CA PRO A 170 25.41 -25.93 -13.09
C PRO A 170 26.24 -25.76 -14.37
N ALA A 171 26.92 -24.62 -14.48
CA ALA A 171 27.92 -24.42 -15.52
C ALA A 171 29.05 -25.46 -15.42
N ALA A 172 29.61 -25.85 -16.57
CA ALA A 172 30.73 -26.78 -16.66
C ALA A 172 32.05 -26.16 -16.19
#